data_AF-A0A2U1K364-F1
#
_entry.id   AF-A0A2U1K364-F1
#
_cell.length_a   1.000
_cell.length_b   1.000
_cell.length_c   1.000
_cell.angle_alpha   90.00
_cell.angle_beta   90.00
_cell.angle_gamma   90.00
#
_symmetry.space_group_name_H-M   'P 1'
#
loop_
_entity.id
_entity.type
_entity.pdbx_description
1 polymer ?
#
loop_
_entity_poly.entity_id
_entity_poly.type
_entity_poly.pdbx_seq_one_letter_code
_entity_poly.pdbx_strand_id
1 'polypeptide(L)'
;MNHFVYILYSPTKDTYYIGETSDLENRLHWHNSGEFKSAYSKITNDWTVFFSFECQDIIQARKIEKHIKSMKSKIYLQNLSKHPEMSKKLIDRHP
;
A
#
# COMPACT_ATOMS: atom_id res chain seq x y z
N MET A 1 -5.63 4.86 16.59
CA MET A 1 -4.54 3.88 16.38
C MET A 1 -3.88 4.24 15.07
N ASN A 2 -2.56 4.16 15.00
CA ASN A 2 -1.83 4.51 13.79
C ASN A 2 -2.08 3.44 12.72
N HIS A 3 -2.23 3.86 11.48
CA HIS A 3 -2.41 2.97 10.33
C HIS A 3 -1.30 3.21 9.32
N PHE A 4 -1.02 2.23 8.47
CA PHE A 4 -0.06 2.34 7.40
C PHE A 4 -0.78 2.29 6.07
N VAL A 5 -0.38 3.16 5.15
CA VAL A 5 -0.63 2.95 3.73
C VAL A 5 0.59 2.20 3.17
N TYR A 6 0.33 1.10 2.48
CA TYR A 6 1.37 0.24 1.93
C TYR A 6 1.16 -0.05 0.44
N ILE A 7 2.28 -0.31 -0.22
CA ILE A 7 2.36 -0.75 -1.60
C ILE A 7 3.14 -2.07 -1.59
N LEU A 8 2.50 -3.13 -2.06
CA LEU A 8 3.17 -4.40 -2.34
C LEU A 8 3.47 -4.50 -3.82
N TYR A 9 4.54 -5.21 -4.15
CA TYR A 9 4.94 -5.54 -5.51
C TYR A 9 5.11 -7.04 -5.66
N SER A 10 4.60 -7.58 -6.76
CA SER A 10 4.84 -8.96 -7.19
C SER A 10 5.77 -8.95 -8.39
N PRO A 11 7.01 -9.49 -8.25
CA PRO A 11 7.93 -9.63 -9.37
C PRO A 11 7.40 -10.56 -10.47
N THR A 12 6.72 -11.65 -10.13
CA THR A 12 6.22 -12.61 -11.12
C THR A 12 5.07 -12.07 -11.96
N LYS A 13 4.25 -11.17 -11.42
CA LYS A 13 3.11 -10.56 -12.13
C LYS A 13 3.36 -9.14 -12.62
N ASP A 14 4.51 -8.54 -12.29
CA ASP A 14 4.82 -7.11 -12.52
C ASP A 14 3.62 -6.19 -12.18
N THR A 15 3.07 -6.41 -10.98
CA THR A 15 1.89 -5.69 -10.52
C THR A 15 2.05 -5.17 -9.12
N TYR A 16 1.31 -4.10 -8.82
CA TYR A 16 1.32 -3.43 -7.54
C TYR A 16 -0.03 -3.60 -6.85
N TYR A 17 0.00 -3.82 -5.55
CA TYR A 17 -1.18 -3.79 -4.69
C TYR A 17 -1.05 -2.62 -3.72
N ILE A 18 -2.09 -1.80 -3.59
CA ILE A 18 -2.14 -0.70 -2.63
C ILE A 18 -3.23 -0.98 -1.61
N GLY A 19 -2.93 -0.80 -0.33
CA GLY A 19 -3.90 -0.98 0.74
C GLY A 19 -3.52 -0.23 2.02
N GLU A 20 -4.37 -0.36 3.03
CA GLU A 20 -4.12 0.12 4.39
C GLU A 20 -4.19 -1.02 5.42
N THR A 21 -3.46 -0.87 6.52
CA THR A 21 -3.46 -1.83 7.63
C THR A 21 -2.90 -1.18 8.90
N SER A 22 -3.35 -1.64 10.07
CA SER A 22 -2.69 -1.32 11.35
C SER A 22 -1.48 -2.21 11.63
N ASP A 23 -1.35 -3.32 10.91
CA ASP A 23 -0.25 -4.30 11.05
C ASP A 23 0.22 -4.75 9.67
N LEU A 24 1.43 -4.34 9.29
CA LEU A 24 1.98 -4.60 7.96
C LEU A 24 2.51 -6.03 7.81
N GLU A 25 3.09 -6.59 8.87
CA GLU A 25 3.69 -7.92 8.85
C GLU A 25 2.62 -9.00 8.71
N ASN A 26 1.58 -8.94 9.54
CA ASN A 26 0.46 -9.87 9.46
C ASN A 26 -0.29 -9.72 8.13
N ARG A 27 -0.41 -8.49 7.62
CA ARG A 27 -1.04 -8.24 6.32
C ARG A 27 -0.27 -8.88 5.17
N LEU A 28 1.06 -8.75 5.16
CA LEU A 28 1.90 -9.37 4.15
C LEU A 28 1.79 -10.90 4.22
N HIS A 29 1.81 -11.46 5.43
CA HIS A 29 1.61 -12.89 5.64
C HIS A 29 0.30 -13.38 5.05
N TRP A 30 -0.83 -12.70 5.31
CA TRP A 30 -2.14 -13.08 4.74
C TRP A 30 -2.21 -13.01 3.22
N HIS A 31 -1.53 -12.04 2.60
CA HIS A 31 -1.46 -11.96 1.14
C HIS A 31 -0.69 -13.14 0.54
N ASN A 32 0.41 -13.55 1.18
CA ASN A 32 1.25 -14.66 0.70
C ASN A 32 0.73 -16.05 1.09
N SER A 33 -0.04 -16.16 2.18
CA SER A 33 -0.69 -17.43 2.56
C SER A 33 -1.94 -17.73 1.73
N GLY A 34 -2.48 -16.73 1.02
CA GLY A 34 -3.75 -16.87 0.30
C GLY A 34 -4.97 -16.96 1.23
N GLU A 35 -4.85 -16.42 2.45
CA GLU A 35 -5.88 -16.45 3.50
C GLU A 35 -7.26 -16.07 2.95
N PHE A 36 -7.31 -14.99 2.15
CA PHE A 36 -8.53 -14.47 1.54
C PHE A 36 -8.73 -15.01 0.12
N LYS A 37 -9.30 -16.21 0.00
CA LYS A 37 -9.53 -16.92 -1.28
C LYS A 37 -10.35 -16.17 -2.34
N SER A 38 -11.08 -15.12 -1.96
CA SER A 38 -11.87 -14.27 -2.88
C SER A 38 -11.23 -12.91 -3.17
N ALA A 39 -10.11 -12.57 -2.52
CA ALA A 39 -9.46 -11.27 -2.70
C ALA A 39 -8.66 -11.20 -4.00
N TYR A 40 -8.50 -10.00 -4.55
CA TYR A 40 -7.67 -9.76 -5.74
C TYR A 40 -6.21 -10.20 -5.54
N SER A 41 -5.67 -10.03 -4.33
CA SER A 41 -4.27 -10.35 -4.05
C SER A 41 -3.92 -11.84 -4.19
N LYS A 42 -4.91 -12.74 -4.27
CA LYS A 42 -4.70 -14.18 -4.52
C LYS A 42 -4.07 -14.52 -5.87
N ILE A 43 -3.94 -13.54 -6.77
CA ILE A 43 -3.34 -13.72 -8.10
C ILE A 43 -1.88 -14.20 -8.04
N THR A 44 -1.23 -14.03 -6.88
CA THR A 44 0.13 -14.45 -6.59
C THR A 44 0.36 -14.53 -5.08
N ASN A 45 1.46 -15.18 -4.68
CA ASN A 45 1.89 -15.37 -3.29
C ASN A 45 3.34 -14.93 -3.05
N ASP A 46 3.91 -14.17 -4.00
CA ASP A 46 5.27 -13.63 -3.97
C ASP A 46 5.28 -12.12 -3.65
N TRP A 47 4.26 -11.63 -2.93
CA TRP A 47 4.18 -10.23 -2.59
C TRP A 47 5.34 -9.82 -1.69
N THR A 48 5.95 -8.69 -2.01
CA THR A 48 6.99 -8.04 -1.22
C THR A 48 6.59 -6.60 -0.92
N VAL A 49 6.98 -6.08 0.25
CA VAL A 49 6.73 -4.66 0.58
C VAL A 49 7.62 -3.81 -0.30
N PHE A 50 7.00 -3.02 -1.18
CA PHE A 50 7.70 -2.07 -2.04
C PHE A 50 7.90 -0.73 -1.33
N PHE A 51 6.85 -0.25 -0.65
CA PHE A 51 6.88 1.01 0.10
C PHE A 51 5.75 1.04 1.13
N SER A 52 5.97 1.72 2.25
CA SER A 52 4.93 1.99 3.24
C SER A 52 5.27 3.22 4.07
N PHE A 53 4.24 3.88 4.59
CA PHE A 53 4.41 4.97 5.54
C PHE A 53 3.23 5.04 6.50
N GLU A 54 3.49 5.60 7.67
CA GLU A 54 2.53 5.73 8.76
C GLU A 54 1.58 6.91 8.55
N CYS A 55 0.35 6.76 9.03
CA CYS A 55 -0.73 7.73 9.04
C CYS A 55 -1.29 7.82 10.47
N GLN A 56 -1.85 8.97 10.79
CA GLN A 56 -2.42 9.30 12.10
C GLN A 56 -3.55 8.34 12.48
N ASP A 57 -4.41 8.02 11.52
CA ASP A 57 -5.53 7.10 11.70
C ASP A 57 -5.99 6.42 10.40
N ILE A 58 -6.98 5.55 10.54
CA ILE A 58 -7.59 4.81 9.44
C ILE A 58 -8.30 5.71 8.42
N ILE A 59 -8.84 6.85 8.84
CA ILE A 59 -9.60 7.76 7.98
C ILE A 59 -8.61 8.47 7.04
N GLN A 60 -7.52 9.01 7.58
CA GLN A 60 -6.41 9.57 6.82
C GLN A 60 -5.81 8.52 5.87
N ALA A 61 -5.50 7.32 6.37
CA ALA A 61 -4.93 6.25 5.56
C ALA A 61 -5.82 5.90 4.35
N ARG A 62 -7.14 5.77 4.54
CA ARG A 62 -8.10 5.50 3.46
C ARG A 62 -8.22 6.63 2.44
N LYS A 63 -8.17 7.90 2.88
CA LYS A 63 -8.15 9.06 1.95
C LYS A 63 -6.91 9.01 1.06
N ILE A 64 -5.75 8.75 1.67
CA ILE A 64 -4.47 8.68 0.96
C ILE A 64 -4.42 7.46 0.04
N GLU A 65 -4.84 6.29 0.50
CA GLU A 65 -4.95 5.06 -0.30
C GLU A 65 -5.81 5.30 -1.56
N LYS A 66 -6.98 5.94 -1.40
CA LYS A 66 -7.85 6.30 -2.52
C LYS A 66 -7.18 7.26 -3.49
N HIS A 67 -6.43 8.24 -2.99
CA HIS A 67 -5.66 9.17 -3.82
C HIS A 67 -4.59 8.44 -4.64
N ILE A 68 -3.79 7.58 -4.00
CA ILE A 68 -2.75 6.81 -4.69
C ILE A 68 -3.36 5.91 -5.77
N LYS A 69 -4.48 5.23 -5.46
CA LYS A 69 -5.20 4.38 -6.42
C LYS A 69 -5.77 5.17 -7.61
N SER A 70 -6.19 6.42 -7.41
CA SER A 70 -6.77 7.23 -8.49
C SER A 70 -5.72 7.73 -9.48
N MET A 71 -4.44 7.83 -9.07
CA MET A 71 -3.35 8.23 -9.96
C MET A 71 -3.11 7.22 -11.10
N LYS A 72 -3.41 5.93 -10.89
CA LYS A 72 -3.28 4.85 -11.89
C LYS A 72 -1.93 4.86 -12.64
N SER A 73 -0.84 5.22 -11.95
CA SER A 73 0.47 5.44 -12.57
C SER A 73 1.56 4.67 -11.85
N LYS A 74 2.21 3.73 -12.56
CA LYS A 74 3.39 2.99 -12.03
C LYS A 74 4.53 3.96 -11.67
N ILE A 75 4.75 4.99 -12.49
CA ILE A 75 5.77 6.02 -12.25
C ILE A 75 5.49 6.76 -10.94
N TYR A 76 4.22 7.07 -10.66
CA TYR A 76 3.84 7.71 -9.40
C TYR A 76 4.18 6.84 -8.19
N LEU A 77 3.91 5.53 -8.25
CA LEU A 77 4.27 4.59 -7.18
C LEU A 77 5.79 4.50 -6.98
N GLN A 78 6.56 4.45 -8.07
CA GLN A 78 8.02 4.46 -8.03
C GLN A 78 8.59 5.77 -7.47
N ASN A 79 7.96 6.90 -7.77
CA ASN A 79 8.38 8.18 -7.21
C ASN A 79 8.07 8.25 -5.73
N LEU A 80 6.93 7.72 -5.27
CA LEU A 80 6.60 7.63 -3.84
C LEU A 80 7.69 6.91 -3.03
N SER A 81 8.28 5.83 -3.58
CA SER A 81 9.36 5.12 -2.88
C SER A 81 10.71 5.83 -2.92
N LYS A 82 10.95 6.69 -3.92
CA LYS A 82 12.21 7.43 -4.09
C LYS A 82 12.22 8.79 -3.39
N HIS A 83 11.05 9.37 -3.16
CA HIS A 83 10.87 10.76 -2.71
C HIS A 83 10.06 10.82 -1.41
N PRO A 84 10.71 10.72 -0.23
CA PRO A 84 10.03 10.74 1.07
C PRO A 84 9.20 12.01 1.32
N GLU A 85 9.49 13.12 0.63
CA GLU A 85 8.69 14.34 0.67
C GLU A 85 7.27 14.16 0.11
N MET A 86 7.05 13.18 -0.77
CA MET A 86 5.74 12.92 -1.35
C MET A 86 4.77 12.32 -0.33
N SER A 87 5.23 11.38 0.52
CA SER A 87 4.40 10.80 1.58
C SER A 87 4.03 11.85 2.63
N LYS A 88 4.99 12.73 3.01
CA LYS A 88 4.71 13.87 3.91
C LYS A 88 3.63 14.79 3.34
N LYS A 89 3.75 15.19 2.07
CA LYS A 89 2.73 16.02 1.42
C LYS A 89 1.35 15.36 1.37
N LEU A 90 1.28 14.04 1.27
CA LEU A 90 0.01 13.30 1.30
C LEU A 90 -0.61 13.33 2.69
N ILE A 91 0.19 13.14 3.74
CA ILE A 91 -0.25 13.24 5.14
C ILE A 91 -0.78 14.65 5.41
N ASP A 92 -0.01 15.69 5.06
CA ASP A 92 -0.39 17.09 5.31
C ASP A 92 -1.66 17.50 4.54
N ARG A 93 -1.86 16.97 3.33
CA ARG A 93 -3.04 17.26 2.49
C ARG A 93 -4.31 16.57 3.02
N HIS A 94 -4.16 15.46 3.74
CA HIS A 94 -5.27 14.62 4.17
C HIS A 94 -5.27 14.43 5.68
N PRO A 95 -5.57 15.46 6.49
CA PRO A 95 -5.75 15.28 7.93
C PRO A 95 -6.93 14.35 8.25
#